data_AF-A0A0W1SRM3-F1
#
_entry.id   AF-A0A0W1SRM3-F1
#
_cell.length_a   1.000
_cell.length_b   1.000
_cell.length_c   1.000
_cell.angle_alpha   90.00
_cell.angle_beta   90.00
_cell.angle_gamma   90.00
#
_symmetry.space_group_name_H-M   'P 1'
#
loop_
_entity.id
_entity.type
_entity.pdbx_description
1 polymer ?
#
loop_
_entity_poly.entity_id
_entity_poly.type
_entity_poly.pdbx_seq_one_letter_code
_entity_poly.pdbx_strand_id
1 'polypeptide(L)'
;MNESGHQVLMEQDVLRRRLDDGDLPEWAVQHYETFRETMLGENDGAPFPCYFGVESERNGDALYTFVDSMTDKDALLALRDTVLEYLDVYRDYSEACSLVTFFKPPAENLTEADYHERLWHILQFLHVHDPEPWPADIPTDPDDSTWEFSFGGEPIFPTTRAPFYDERLSRYCPWGLEITFQPRSL
;
A
#
# COMPACT_ATOMS: atom_id res chain seq x y z
N MET A 1 1.97 -0.98 17.70
CA MET A 1 3.31 -0.46 17.29
C MET A 1 3.48 1.01 17.73
N ASN A 2 4.66 1.46 18.22
CA ASN A 2 4.85 2.78 18.88
C ASN A 2 6.01 3.63 18.31
N GLU A 3 6.49 3.35 17.10
CA GLU A 3 7.62 4.06 16.50
C GLU A 3 7.25 5.49 16.04
N SER A 4 8.14 6.45 16.21
CA SER A 4 7.91 7.86 15.79
C SER A 4 8.08 8.04 14.28
N GLY A 5 7.34 8.98 13.68
CA GLY A 5 7.36 9.28 12.24
C GLY A 5 6.13 8.73 11.51
N HIS A 6 6.02 8.97 10.19
CA HIS A 6 4.88 8.50 9.39
C HIS A 6 5.22 7.28 8.52
N GLN A 7 6.51 7.03 8.26
CA GLN A 7 6.96 5.85 7.53
C GLN A 7 7.33 4.72 8.50
N VAL A 8 6.30 4.21 9.18
CA VAL A 8 6.38 3.11 10.15
C VAL A 8 5.12 2.26 10.01
N LEU A 9 5.16 1.01 10.46
CA LEU A 9 3.99 0.14 10.44
C LEU A 9 2.98 0.57 11.52
N MET A 10 1.73 0.84 11.12
CA MET A 10 0.70 1.37 12.01
C MET A 10 -0.60 0.57 11.96
N GLU A 11 -1.15 0.30 13.13
CA GLU A 11 -2.52 -0.18 13.32
C GLU A 11 -3.50 0.99 13.08
N GLN A 12 -4.75 0.68 12.69
CA GLN A 12 -5.73 1.72 12.38
C GLN A 12 -6.00 2.66 13.57
N ASP A 13 -6.04 2.16 14.80
CA ASP A 13 -6.30 2.99 15.99
C ASP A 13 -5.12 3.95 16.28
N VAL A 14 -3.89 3.49 16.09
CA VAL A 14 -2.66 4.29 16.22
C VAL A 14 -2.63 5.37 15.15
N LEU A 15 -2.92 5.01 13.90
CA LEU A 15 -3.05 5.95 12.79
C LEU A 15 -4.05 7.06 13.14
N ARG A 16 -5.27 6.67 13.56
CA ARG A 16 -6.33 7.62 13.89
C ARG A 16 -5.96 8.55 15.04
N ARG A 17 -5.28 8.04 16.08
CA ARG A 17 -4.77 8.86 17.18
C ARG A 17 -3.77 9.91 16.69
N ARG A 18 -2.85 9.54 15.80
CA ARG A 18 -1.87 10.49 15.23
C ARG A 18 -2.52 11.55 14.34
N LEU A 19 -3.62 11.22 13.66
CA LEU A 19 -4.43 12.21 12.93
C LEU A 19 -5.03 13.23 13.91
N ASP A 20 -5.65 12.75 14.99
CA ASP A 20 -6.28 13.59 16.02
C ASP A 20 -5.26 14.48 16.75
N ASP A 21 -4.06 13.96 16.99
CA ASP A 21 -2.96 14.67 17.68
C ASP A 21 -2.20 15.64 16.75
N GLY A 22 -2.40 15.57 15.43
CA GLY A 22 -1.71 16.40 14.45
C GLY A 22 -0.26 15.99 14.19
N ASP A 23 0.07 14.71 14.41
CA ASP A 23 1.43 14.15 14.30
C ASP A 23 1.78 13.69 12.88
N LEU A 24 0.84 13.79 11.93
CA LEU A 24 1.03 13.41 10.53
C LEU A 24 1.10 14.64 9.63
N PRO A 25 1.93 14.60 8.56
CA PRO A 25 1.97 15.70 7.60
C PRO A 25 0.64 15.81 6.86
N GLU A 26 0.28 17.03 6.44
CA GLU A 26 -1.02 17.34 5.82
C GLU A 26 -1.37 16.41 4.65
N TRP A 27 -0.39 16.07 3.81
CA TRP A 27 -0.60 15.18 2.67
C TRP A 27 -1.02 13.76 3.10
N ALA A 28 -0.49 13.26 4.22
CA ALA A 28 -0.80 11.93 4.74
C ALA A 28 -2.21 11.89 5.32
N VAL A 29 -2.60 12.95 6.04
CA VAL A 29 -3.97 13.16 6.53
C VAL A 29 -4.95 13.10 5.36
N GLN A 30 -4.72 13.94 4.34
CA GLN A 30 -5.58 14.03 3.17
C GLN A 30 -5.70 12.70 2.41
N HIS A 31 -4.59 11.99 2.25
CA HIS A 31 -4.57 10.71 1.53
C HIS A 31 -5.38 9.64 2.29
N TYR A 32 -5.16 9.49 3.60
CA TYR A 32 -5.89 8.50 4.39
C TYR A 32 -7.38 8.85 4.56
N GLU A 33 -7.72 10.11 4.82
CA GLU A 33 -9.12 10.52 4.93
C GLU A 33 -9.87 10.25 3.62
N THR A 34 -9.27 10.58 2.48
CA THR A 34 -9.87 10.29 1.16
C THR A 34 -9.99 8.78 0.91
N PHE A 35 -8.99 8.00 1.31
CA PHE A 35 -9.04 6.55 1.23
C PHE A 35 -10.22 6.00 2.04
N ARG A 36 -10.35 6.44 3.30
CA ARG A 36 -11.39 5.98 4.22
C ARG A 36 -12.78 6.41 3.77
N GLU A 37 -12.94 7.65 3.30
CA GLU A 37 -14.18 8.14 2.69
C GLU A 37 -14.55 7.31 1.47
N THR A 38 -13.57 6.96 0.61
CA THR A 38 -13.83 6.12 -0.55
C THR A 38 -14.26 4.71 -0.16
N MET A 39 -13.59 4.10 0.83
CA MET A 39 -13.92 2.74 1.28
C MET A 39 -15.28 2.66 1.99
N LEU A 40 -15.60 3.64 2.83
CA LEU A 40 -16.78 3.60 3.70
C LEU A 40 -17.99 4.35 3.14
N GLY A 41 -17.77 5.21 2.16
CA GLY A 41 -18.79 6.07 1.56
C GLY A 41 -19.51 5.45 0.35
N GLU A 42 -20.30 6.29 -0.30
CA GLU A 42 -21.00 6.01 -1.56
C GLU A 42 -20.44 6.91 -2.65
N ASN A 43 -20.08 6.34 -3.81
CA ASN A 43 -19.65 7.09 -4.99
C ASN A 43 -20.71 6.95 -6.08
N ASP A 44 -21.28 8.07 -6.54
CA ASP A 44 -22.41 8.12 -7.47
C ASP A 44 -23.61 7.22 -7.07
N GLY A 45 -23.87 7.13 -5.76
CA GLY A 45 -24.96 6.32 -5.20
C GLY A 45 -24.70 4.81 -5.15
N ALA A 46 -23.46 4.37 -5.37
CA ALA A 46 -23.03 2.99 -5.20
C ALA A 46 -21.91 2.88 -4.15
N PRO A 47 -21.94 1.85 -3.28
CA PRO A 47 -20.86 1.61 -2.33
C PRO A 47 -19.57 1.19 -3.05
N PHE A 48 -18.43 1.32 -2.37
CA PHE A 48 -17.15 0.85 -2.91
C PHE A 48 -17.25 -0.64 -3.31
N PRO A 49 -16.82 -1.01 -4.53
CA PRO A 49 -17.11 -2.33 -5.09
C PRO A 49 -16.25 -3.47 -4.51
N CYS A 50 -15.27 -3.18 -3.66
CA CYS A 50 -14.45 -4.21 -3.00
C CYS A 50 -14.95 -4.48 -1.58
N TYR A 51 -15.83 -5.47 -1.43
CA TYR A 51 -16.38 -5.86 -0.13
C TYR A 51 -15.27 -6.11 0.93
N PHE A 52 -14.20 -6.82 0.57
CA PHE A 52 -13.08 -7.12 1.48
C PHE A 52 -12.34 -5.87 1.95
N GLY A 53 -12.08 -4.92 1.06
CA GLY A 53 -11.44 -3.65 1.43
C GLY A 53 -12.32 -2.82 2.37
N VAL A 54 -13.64 -2.81 2.14
CA VAL A 54 -14.60 -2.13 3.03
C VAL A 54 -14.65 -2.80 4.40
N GLU A 55 -14.73 -4.12 4.46
CA GLU A 55 -14.78 -4.86 5.73
C GLU A 55 -13.48 -4.69 6.53
N SER A 56 -12.32 -4.82 5.87
CA SER A 56 -11.02 -4.61 6.48
C SER A 56 -10.88 -3.20 7.08
N GLU A 57 -11.30 -2.16 6.36
CA GLU A 57 -11.30 -0.78 6.86
C GLU A 57 -12.31 -0.58 8.01
N ARG A 58 -13.48 -1.22 7.98
CA ARG A 58 -14.47 -1.11 9.06
C ARG A 58 -14.02 -1.77 10.35
N ASN A 59 -13.38 -2.93 10.23
CA ASN A 59 -12.94 -3.74 11.37
C ASN A 59 -11.59 -3.29 11.93
N GLY A 60 -10.80 -2.55 11.15
CA GLY A 60 -9.43 -2.18 11.52
C GLY A 60 -8.42 -3.29 11.29
N ASP A 61 -8.70 -4.18 10.33
CA ASP A 61 -7.86 -5.35 10.01
C ASP A 61 -6.62 -4.98 9.19
N ALA A 62 -6.61 -3.83 8.51
CA ALA A 62 -5.47 -3.36 7.74
C ALA A 62 -4.42 -2.67 8.62
N LEU A 63 -3.17 -2.77 8.17
CA LEU A 63 -2.03 -1.98 8.64
C LEU A 63 -1.67 -0.92 7.60
N TYR A 64 -1.02 0.15 8.04
CA TYR A 64 -0.77 1.33 7.22
C TYR A 64 0.67 1.83 7.35
N THR A 65 1.16 2.45 6.30
CA THR A 65 2.41 3.22 6.31
C THR A 65 2.38 4.34 5.26
N PHE A 66 3.17 5.39 5.47
CA PHE A 66 3.28 6.54 4.56
C PHE A 66 4.71 6.67 4.05
N VAL A 67 4.90 6.74 2.74
CA VAL A 67 6.22 6.80 2.10
C VAL A 67 6.44 8.16 1.46
N ASP A 68 7.52 8.85 1.84
CA ASP A 68 7.77 10.24 1.42
C ASP A 68 8.13 10.39 -0.07
N SER A 69 8.48 9.31 -0.75
CA SER A 69 8.91 9.35 -2.14
C SER A 69 8.76 8.01 -2.85
N MET A 70 8.38 8.06 -4.12
CA MET A 70 8.33 6.90 -5.00
C MET A 70 9.68 6.52 -5.60
N THR A 71 10.73 7.34 -5.41
CA THR A 71 12.06 7.13 -6.04
C THR A 71 13.27 7.45 -5.17
N ASP A 72 13.06 8.08 -4.02
CA ASP A 72 14.15 8.33 -3.10
C ASP A 72 14.62 7.01 -2.48
N LYS A 73 15.93 6.77 -2.51
CA LYS A 73 16.50 5.50 -2.06
C LYS A 73 16.21 5.22 -0.59
N ASP A 74 16.34 6.23 0.28
CA ASP A 74 16.20 6.01 1.73
C ASP A 74 14.73 5.79 2.08
N ALA A 75 13.82 6.50 1.41
CA ALA A 75 12.38 6.22 1.50
C ALA A 75 12.04 4.79 1.05
N LEU A 76 12.60 4.31 -0.07
CA LEU A 76 12.30 2.95 -0.53
C LEU A 76 12.97 1.86 0.33
N LEU A 77 14.12 2.12 0.94
CA LEU A 77 14.72 1.21 1.94
C LEU A 77 13.89 1.14 3.22
N ALA A 78 13.35 2.26 3.69
CA ALA A 78 12.44 2.26 4.83
C ALA A 78 11.11 1.53 4.51
N LEU A 79 10.63 1.63 3.26
CA LEU A 79 9.47 0.85 2.80
C LEU A 79 9.80 -0.64 2.80
N ARG A 80 10.96 -1.05 2.27
CA ARG A 80 11.43 -2.44 2.34
C ARG A 80 11.38 -2.96 3.77
N ASP A 81 11.94 -2.21 4.72
CA ASP A 81 11.96 -2.61 6.13
C ASP A 81 10.55 -2.71 6.72
N THR A 82 9.66 -1.78 6.37
CA THR A 82 8.24 -1.81 6.80
C THR A 82 7.49 -3.02 6.25
N VAL A 83 7.72 -3.38 4.98
CA VAL A 83 7.08 -4.55 4.36
C VAL A 83 7.60 -5.83 5.00
N LEU A 84 8.88 -5.93 5.35
CA LEU A 84 9.43 -7.07 6.08
C LEU A 84 8.81 -7.19 7.48
N GLU A 85 8.75 -6.09 8.23
CA GLU A 85 8.09 -6.07 9.55
C GLU A 85 6.62 -6.51 9.44
N TYR A 86 5.92 -6.05 8.41
CA TYR A 86 4.55 -6.47 8.13
C TYR A 86 4.46 -7.99 7.88
N LEU A 87 5.35 -8.55 7.06
CA LEU A 87 5.38 -9.98 6.76
C LEU A 87 5.65 -10.84 8.00
N ASP A 88 6.35 -10.31 8.99
CA ASP A 88 6.60 -10.98 10.27
C ASP A 88 5.36 -11.02 11.18
N VAL A 89 4.46 -10.04 11.10
CA VAL A 89 3.37 -9.86 12.08
C VAL A 89 1.96 -10.10 11.56
N TYR A 90 1.73 -10.03 10.24
CA TYR A 90 0.36 -10.00 9.70
C TYR A 90 -0.51 -11.21 10.09
N ARG A 91 0.10 -12.40 10.18
CA ARG A 91 -0.60 -13.65 10.55
C ARG A 91 -1.13 -13.63 11.98
N ASP A 92 -0.46 -12.89 12.87
CA ASP A 92 -0.86 -12.74 14.27
C ASP A 92 -1.88 -11.61 14.45
N TYR A 93 -2.06 -10.75 13.44
CA TYR A 93 -2.92 -9.57 13.51
C TYR A 93 -4.36 -9.87 13.08
N SER A 94 -4.58 -10.36 11.86
CA SER A 94 -5.91 -10.67 11.33
C SER A 94 -5.83 -11.59 10.10
N GLU A 95 -6.85 -12.44 9.89
CA GLU A 95 -6.99 -13.29 8.69
C GLU A 95 -7.19 -12.46 7.40
N ALA A 96 -7.51 -11.17 7.52
CA ALA A 96 -7.63 -10.23 6.40
C ALA A 96 -6.60 -9.08 6.49
N CYS A 97 -5.47 -9.30 7.16
CA CYS A 97 -4.48 -8.26 7.40
C CYS A 97 -3.72 -7.89 6.12
N SER A 98 -4.10 -6.76 5.51
CA SER A 98 -3.37 -6.17 4.37
C SER A 98 -2.54 -4.97 4.83
N LEU A 99 -1.46 -4.67 4.11
CA LEU A 99 -0.69 -3.43 4.32
C LEU A 99 -1.05 -2.40 3.25
N VAL A 100 -1.70 -1.31 3.64
CA VAL A 100 -2.02 -0.18 2.78
C VAL A 100 -0.91 0.87 2.86
N THR A 101 -0.21 1.07 1.75
CA THR A 101 0.93 2.01 1.63
C THR A 101 0.51 3.24 0.85
N PHE A 102 0.63 4.41 1.46
CA PHE A 102 0.35 5.70 0.83
C PHE A 102 1.64 6.41 0.45
N PHE A 103 1.78 6.79 -0.82
CA PHE A 103 2.94 7.56 -1.28
C PHE A 103 2.62 9.05 -1.29
N LYS A 104 3.61 9.86 -0.91
CA LYS A 104 3.52 11.32 -1.00
C LYS A 104 3.19 11.73 -2.44
N PRO A 105 2.11 12.51 -2.65
CA PRO A 105 1.75 12.99 -3.96
C PRO A 105 2.89 13.75 -4.64
N PRO A 106 3.09 13.55 -5.96
CA PRO A 106 4.07 14.32 -6.71
C PRO A 106 3.70 15.81 -6.74
N ALA A 107 4.71 16.68 -6.77
CA ALA A 107 4.48 18.13 -6.86
C ALA A 107 3.88 18.56 -8.21
N GLU A 108 4.11 17.76 -9.25
CA GLU A 108 3.58 17.94 -10.60
C GLU A 108 2.63 16.79 -10.94
N ASN A 109 1.63 17.06 -11.78
CA ASN A 109 0.73 16.01 -12.26
C ASN A 109 1.51 15.02 -13.13
N LEU A 110 1.48 13.76 -12.71
CA LEU A 110 2.05 12.65 -13.46
C LEU A 110 1.03 12.08 -14.44
N THR A 111 1.52 11.62 -15.60
CA THR A 111 0.70 10.87 -16.56
C THR A 111 0.51 9.42 -16.11
N GLU A 112 -0.39 8.68 -16.77
CA GLU A 112 -0.53 7.23 -16.57
C GLU A 112 0.82 6.50 -16.76
N ALA A 113 1.57 6.84 -17.80
CA ALA A 113 2.86 6.24 -18.09
C ALA A 113 3.87 6.51 -16.96
N ASP A 114 3.89 7.72 -16.41
CA ASP A 114 4.76 8.06 -15.28
C ASP A 114 4.40 7.24 -14.03
N TYR A 115 3.11 7.13 -13.68
CA TYR A 115 2.68 6.30 -12.55
C TYR A 115 3.02 4.82 -12.75
N HIS A 116 2.86 4.32 -13.98
CA HIS A 116 3.26 2.96 -14.33
C HIS A 116 4.76 2.74 -14.13
N GLU A 117 5.61 3.67 -14.59
CA GLU A 117 7.06 3.62 -14.34
C GLU A 117 7.39 3.69 -12.85
N ARG A 118 6.74 4.56 -12.06
CA ARG A 118 6.96 4.65 -10.60
C ARG A 118 6.59 3.36 -9.89
N LEU A 119 5.45 2.77 -10.22
CA LEU A 119 5.00 1.50 -9.65
C LEU A 119 6.03 0.40 -9.90
N TRP A 120 6.44 0.21 -11.16
CA TRP A 120 7.43 -0.80 -11.50
C TRP A 120 8.79 -0.52 -10.87
N HIS A 121 9.18 0.75 -10.76
CA HIS A 121 10.39 1.12 -10.04
C HIS A 121 10.35 0.70 -8.57
N ILE A 122 9.23 0.95 -7.87
CA ILE A 122 9.05 0.55 -6.47
C ILE A 122 9.13 -0.98 -6.32
N LEU A 123 8.37 -1.73 -7.14
CA LEU A 123 8.36 -3.20 -7.07
C LEU A 123 9.75 -3.78 -7.39
N GLN A 124 10.43 -3.27 -8.41
CA GLN A 124 11.78 -3.69 -8.74
C GLN A 124 12.79 -3.32 -7.67
N PHE A 125 12.64 -2.16 -7.02
CA PHE A 125 13.50 -1.77 -5.91
C PHE A 125 13.35 -2.75 -4.75
N LEU A 126 12.13 -3.10 -4.38
CA LEU A 126 11.86 -4.10 -3.35
C LEU A 126 12.45 -5.45 -3.73
N HIS A 127 12.24 -5.93 -4.96
CA HIS A 127 12.79 -7.19 -5.45
C HIS A 127 14.33 -7.25 -5.37
N VAL A 128 15.02 -6.20 -5.84
CA VAL A 128 16.50 -6.14 -5.84
C VAL A 128 17.07 -6.03 -4.43
N HIS A 129 16.30 -5.49 -3.50
CA HIS A 129 16.69 -5.30 -2.10
C HIS A 129 16.06 -6.31 -1.14
N ASP A 130 15.45 -7.38 -1.65
CA ASP A 130 14.90 -8.46 -0.85
C ASP A 130 16.04 -9.22 -0.14
N PRO A 131 16.02 -9.33 1.20
CA PRO A 131 16.99 -10.14 1.93
C PRO A 131 16.79 -11.65 1.72
N GLU A 132 15.58 -12.08 1.37
CA GLU A 132 15.24 -13.48 1.15
C GLU A 132 15.33 -13.87 -0.34
N PRO A 133 15.65 -15.14 -0.65
CA PRO A 133 15.65 -15.59 -2.03
C PRO A 133 14.23 -15.61 -2.60
N TRP A 134 14.09 -15.25 -3.87
CA TRP A 134 12.84 -15.43 -4.61
C TRP A 134 12.39 -16.90 -4.58
N PRO A 135 11.10 -17.20 -4.36
CA PRO A 135 10.59 -18.58 -4.30
C PRO A 135 10.95 -19.38 -5.57
N ALA A 136 11.50 -20.57 -5.38
CA ALA A 136 12.07 -21.36 -6.48
C ALA A 136 11.04 -21.87 -7.49
N ASP A 137 9.77 -21.92 -7.10
CA ASP A 137 8.63 -22.37 -7.89
C ASP A 137 7.89 -21.23 -8.61
N ILE A 138 8.27 -19.97 -8.37
CA ILE A 138 7.67 -18.80 -9.01
C ILE A 138 8.67 -18.22 -10.03
N PRO A 139 8.28 -18.02 -11.28
CA PRO A 139 9.16 -17.41 -12.28
C PRO A 139 9.51 -15.98 -11.87
N THR A 140 10.70 -15.51 -12.26
CA THR A 140 11.11 -14.10 -12.06
C THR A 140 10.73 -13.20 -13.23
N ASP A 141 10.29 -13.78 -14.35
CA ASP A 141 9.85 -13.05 -15.53
C ASP A 141 8.41 -12.55 -15.33
N PRO A 142 8.15 -11.23 -15.24
CA PRO A 142 6.81 -10.68 -15.06
C PRO A 142 5.86 -10.96 -16.23
N ASP A 143 6.36 -11.36 -17.40
CA ASP A 143 5.53 -11.77 -18.54
C ASP A 143 5.09 -13.24 -18.47
N ASP A 144 5.59 -14.03 -17.52
CA ASP A 144 5.14 -15.41 -17.31
C ASP A 144 3.72 -15.44 -16.70
N SER A 145 2.83 -16.25 -17.27
CA SER A 145 1.44 -16.42 -16.80
C SER A 145 1.29 -16.89 -15.35
N THR A 146 2.35 -17.48 -14.77
CA THR A 146 2.41 -17.97 -13.39
C THR A 146 3.24 -17.06 -12.49
N TRP A 147 3.69 -15.91 -12.99
CA TRP A 147 4.42 -14.92 -12.22
C TRP A 147 3.56 -14.31 -11.13
N GLU A 148 4.18 -14.14 -9.96
CA GLU A 148 3.62 -13.44 -8.82
C GLU A 148 4.73 -12.64 -8.18
N PHE A 149 4.46 -11.38 -7.86
CA PHE A 149 5.40 -10.58 -7.09
C PHE A 149 5.67 -11.28 -5.76
N SER A 150 6.94 -11.48 -5.42
CA SER A 150 7.34 -12.12 -4.17
C SER A 150 8.33 -11.22 -3.44
N PHE A 151 8.20 -11.16 -2.12
CA PHE A 151 9.10 -10.39 -1.27
C PHE A 151 9.18 -11.02 0.12
N GLY A 152 10.36 -11.07 0.73
CA GLY A 152 10.55 -11.74 2.03
C GLY A 152 10.25 -13.23 1.98
N GLY A 153 10.45 -13.86 0.81
CA GLY A 153 10.13 -15.28 0.57
C GLY A 153 8.63 -15.61 0.46
N GLU A 154 7.75 -14.61 0.52
CA GLU A 154 6.29 -14.76 0.42
C GLU A 154 5.77 -14.20 -0.92
N PRO A 155 4.88 -14.91 -1.62
CA PRO A 155 4.13 -14.35 -2.74
C PRO A 155 3.11 -13.32 -2.24
N ILE A 156 3.17 -12.11 -2.79
CA ILE A 156 2.35 -10.96 -2.39
C ILE A 156 1.60 -10.43 -3.60
N PHE A 157 0.33 -10.10 -3.41
CA PHE A 157 -0.50 -9.45 -4.41
C PHE A 157 -0.53 -7.93 -4.21
N PRO A 158 0.27 -7.14 -4.95
CA PRO A 158 0.19 -5.68 -4.91
C PRO A 158 -1.03 -5.20 -5.71
N THR A 159 -2.00 -4.60 -5.02
CA THR A 159 -3.11 -3.89 -5.67
C THR A 159 -2.87 -2.40 -5.62
N THR A 160 -3.02 -1.72 -6.77
CA THR A 160 -2.72 -0.30 -6.88
C THR A 160 -3.95 0.55 -7.10
N ARG A 161 -3.94 1.73 -6.47
CA ARG A 161 -4.87 2.83 -6.76
C ARG A 161 -4.09 4.08 -7.13
N ALA A 162 -4.60 4.84 -8.10
CA ALA A 162 -3.91 6.01 -8.63
C ALA A 162 -4.89 6.98 -9.34
N PRO A 163 -4.48 8.24 -9.60
CA PRO A 163 -5.39 9.26 -10.16
C PRO A 163 -5.83 9.04 -11.60
N PHE A 164 -5.16 8.16 -12.36
CA PHE A 164 -5.46 7.94 -13.79
C PHE A 164 -6.51 6.85 -14.04
N TYR A 165 -6.98 6.15 -12.99
CA TYR A 165 -7.99 5.09 -13.14
C TYR A 165 -9.39 5.66 -13.27
N ASP A 166 -9.72 6.22 -14.43
CA ASP A 166 -11.01 6.90 -14.65
C ASP A 166 -12.19 5.93 -14.85
N GLU A 167 -11.93 4.75 -15.43
CA GLU A 167 -12.98 3.75 -15.72
C GLU A 167 -13.13 2.70 -14.61
N ARG A 168 -12.11 2.53 -13.76
CA ARG A 168 -12.08 1.54 -12.68
C ARG A 168 -12.14 2.25 -11.34
N LEU A 169 -13.35 2.57 -10.88
CA LEU A 169 -13.59 3.26 -9.60
C LEU A 169 -12.97 2.54 -8.39
N SER A 170 -12.81 1.21 -8.43
CA SER A 170 -12.11 0.44 -7.39
C SER A 170 -10.61 0.73 -7.29
N ARG A 171 -10.04 1.33 -8.34
CA ARG A 171 -8.63 1.69 -8.46
C ARG A 171 -8.40 3.20 -8.52
N TYR A 172 -9.47 3.99 -8.55
CA TYR A 172 -9.34 5.44 -8.55
C TYR A 172 -8.89 5.94 -7.18
N CYS A 173 -7.85 6.76 -7.15
CA CYS A 173 -7.49 7.58 -5.99
C CYS A 173 -7.06 8.96 -6.50
N PRO A 174 -7.78 10.06 -6.18
CA PRO A 174 -7.47 11.38 -6.72
C PRO A 174 -6.19 12.00 -6.14
N TRP A 175 -5.66 11.48 -5.02
CA TRP A 175 -4.53 12.11 -4.31
C TRP A 175 -3.16 11.66 -4.78
N GLY A 176 -2.99 10.38 -5.11
CA GLY A 176 -1.68 9.86 -5.45
C GLY A 176 -1.68 8.35 -5.59
N LEU A 177 -0.48 7.78 -5.52
CA LEU A 177 -0.30 6.34 -5.58
C LEU A 177 -0.58 5.70 -4.21
N GLU A 178 -1.39 4.65 -4.24
CA GLU A 178 -1.60 3.72 -3.14
C GLU A 178 -1.20 2.33 -3.60
N ILE A 179 -0.50 1.57 -2.75
CA ILE A 179 -0.24 0.16 -2.97
C ILE A 179 -0.70 -0.62 -1.74
N THR A 180 -1.65 -1.53 -1.93
CA THR A 180 -2.02 -2.52 -0.92
C THR A 180 -1.23 -3.79 -1.17
N PHE A 181 -0.40 -4.20 -0.20
CA PHE A 181 0.33 -5.46 -0.22
C PHE A 181 -0.47 -6.52 0.55
N GLN A 182 -0.81 -7.62 -0.12
CA GLN A 182 -1.58 -8.72 0.46
C GLN A 182 -0.88 -10.07 0.21
N PRO A 183 -0.29 -10.72 1.24
CA PRO A 183 0.22 -12.08 1.14
C PRO A 183 -0.80 -13.05 0.58
N ARG A 184 -0.35 -14.03 -0.20
CA ARG A 184 -1.21 -15.06 -0.78
C ARG A 184 -1.85 -15.96 0.29
N SER A 185 -1.18 -16.17 1.42
CA SER A 185 -1.67 -17.08 2.45
C SER A 185 -2.81 -16.53 3.32
N LEU A 186 -3.32 -15.34 3.02
CA LEU A 186 -4.52 -14.75 3.62
C LEU A 186 -5.80 -15.41 3.07
#